data_AF-A0A832XF70-F1
#
_entry.id   AF-A0A832XF70-F1
#
_cell.length_a   1.000
_cell.length_b   1.000
_cell.length_c   1.000
_cell.angle_alpha   90.00
_cell.angle_beta   90.00
_cell.angle_gamma   90.00
#
_symmetry.space_group_name_H-M   'P 1'
#
loop_
_entity.id
_entity.type
_entity.pdbx_description
1 polymer ?
#
loop_
_entity_poly.entity_id
_entity_poly.type
_entity_poly.pdbx_seq_one_letter_code
_entity_poly.pdbx_strand_id
1 'polypeptide(L)'
;APILRVLEDADFFNDSTDIYFISPIIHLHLASWLIISALIGKFSKDNLAMIAMLLAAYTFFTASLIQPNWASHDMGTFWVMTGSILGAITIVVAVHNTPDWHSIPRSMLAFASGLTVMGLGHWAQLYSTPWLQSSNRFPVENEALWPLLVVIGLPTIITWMVWKKGVEDLAQLRLCGHEVGVIPDGITLKEWESEDRSAHPVEMLSPKGILATPMVAGILFGQLCDGLATMVGIDWFGYNEKHPISDIVIQFGDSFGLLGNGAWLFFLVKALLVGLIVWMFTMMRVESRQQHLRVLIVLAVMIVGMAPGLRDIGRLTLGV
;
A
#
# COMPACT_ATOMS: atom_id res chain seq x y z
N ALA A 1 -8.56 0.39 -0.58
CA ALA A 1 -8.80 -0.92 -1.22
C ALA A 1 -8.37 -2.08 -0.33
N PRO A 2 -7.11 -2.20 0.15
CA PRO A 2 -6.64 -3.40 0.86
C PRO A 2 -7.53 -3.78 2.07
N ILE A 3 -7.87 -2.80 2.90
CA ILE A 3 -8.69 -3.01 4.11
C ILE A 3 -10.07 -3.62 3.80
N LEU A 4 -10.76 -3.06 2.80
CA LEU A 4 -12.09 -3.53 2.40
C LEU A 4 -12.01 -4.87 1.66
N ARG A 5 -10.90 -5.17 0.98
CA ARG A 5 -10.67 -6.50 0.38
C ARG A 5 -10.48 -7.58 1.43
N VAL A 6 -9.85 -7.28 2.56
CA VAL A 6 -9.76 -8.25 3.65
C VAL A 6 -11.14 -8.56 4.25
N LEU A 7 -12.06 -7.58 4.25
CA LEU A 7 -13.45 -7.83 4.62
C LEU A 7 -14.18 -8.68 3.57
N GLU A 8 -13.94 -8.46 2.28
CA GLU A 8 -14.43 -9.35 1.20
C GLU A 8 -13.88 -10.77 1.35
N ASP A 9 -12.58 -10.93 1.58
CA ASP A 9 -11.98 -12.24 1.84
C ASP A 9 -12.59 -12.93 3.08
N ALA A 10 -13.10 -12.15 4.04
CA ALA A 10 -13.78 -12.65 5.24
C ALA A 10 -15.28 -12.91 5.03
N ASP A 11 -15.77 -12.88 3.79
CA ASP A 11 -17.19 -13.03 3.44
C ASP A 11 -18.09 -12.02 4.17
N PHE A 12 -17.58 -10.81 4.44
CA PHE A 12 -18.35 -9.78 5.13
C PHE A 12 -19.54 -9.27 4.31
N PHE A 13 -19.39 -9.17 2.98
CA PHE A 13 -20.41 -8.59 2.11
C PHE A 13 -21.44 -9.65 1.68
N ASN A 14 -22.72 -9.28 1.69
CA ASN A 14 -23.78 -10.14 1.15
C ASN A 14 -23.72 -10.23 -0.39
N ASP A 15 -24.35 -11.25 -0.97
CA ASP A 15 -24.34 -11.52 -2.43
C ASP A 15 -24.65 -10.28 -3.32
N SER A 16 -25.48 -9.36 -2.82
CA SER A 16 -25.87 -8.15 -3.57
C SER A 16 -24.81 -7.05 -3.56
N THR A 17 -24.03 -6.93 -2.48
CA THR A 17 -23.02 -5.87 -2.31
C THR A 17 -21.60 -6.35 -2.58
N ASP A 18 -21.36 -7.66 -2.47
CA ASP A 18 -20.05 -8.29 -2.69
C ASP A 18 -19.47 -8.00 -4.08
N ILE A 19 -20.33 -7.93 -5.10
CA ILE A 19 -19.96 -7.59 -6.48
C ILE A 19 -19.16 -6.28 -6.56
N TYR A 20 -19.44 -5.30 -5.68
CA TYR A 20 -18.71 -4.04 -5.66
C TYR A 20 -17.29 -4.17 -5.07
N PHE A 21 -17.05 -5.15 -4.20
CA PHE A 21 -15.80 -5.32 -3.47
C PHE A 21 -14.86 -6.38 -4.06
N ILE A 22 -15.32 -7.13 -5.07
CA ILE A 22 -14.48 -8.04 -5.87
C ILE A 22 -13.60 -7.24 -6.87
N SER A 23 -12.42 -7.78 -7.18
CA SER A 23 -11.52 -7.24 -8.22
C SER A 23 -12.04 -7.54 -9.65
N PRO A 24 -11.99 -6.58 -10.61
CA PRO A 24 -11.37 -5.25 -10.52
C PRO A 24 -12.30 -4.14 -10.04
N ILE A 25 -13.59 -4.42 -9.83
CA ILE A 25 -14.65 -3.43 -9.58
C ILE A 25 -14.34 -2.56 -8.35
N ILE A 26 -13.77 -3.14 -7.30
CA ILE A 26 -13.39 -2.41 -6.08
C ILE A 26 -12.53 -1.18 -6.37
N HIS A 27 -11.58 -1.30 -7.29
CA HIS A 27 -10.67 -0.20 -7.63
C HIS A 27 -11.41 0.92 -8.37
N LEU A 28 -12.35 0.57 -9.24
CA LEU A 28 -13.12 1.54 -10.03
C LEU A 28 -14.09 2.33 -9.16
N HIS A 29 -14.84 1.69 -8.26
CA HIS A 29 -15.78 2.42 -7.43
C HIS A 29 -15.06 3.24 -6.34
N LEU A 30 -13.98 2.71 -5.72
CA LEU A 30 -13.20 3.50 -4.76
C LEU A 30 -12.51 4.71 -5.43
N ALA A 31 -12.04 4.55 -6.67
CA ALA A 31 -11.55 5.67 -7.46
C ALA A 31 -12.66 6.70 -7.73
N SER A 32 -13.89 6.25 -7.99
CA SER A 32 -15.05 7.13 -8.17
C SER A 32 -15.34 7.94 -6.89
N TRP A 33 -15.27 7.31 -5.71
CA TRP A 33 -15.39 8.00 -4.42
C TRP A 33 -14.27 9.00 -4.16
N LEU A 34 -13.03 8.68 -4.55
CA LEU A 34 -11.92 9.62 -4.51
C LEU A 34 -12.15 10.82 -5.44
N ILE A 35 -12.66 10.62 -6.65
CA ILE A 35 -13.02 11.70 -7.57
C ILE A 35 -14.12 12.58 -6.95
N ILE A 36 -15.15 11.99 -6.34
CA ILE A 36 -16.20 12.74 -5.63
C ILE A 36 -15.58 13.58 -4.52
N SER A 37 -14.70 13.02 -3.70
CA SER A 37 -14.01 13.77 -2.63
C SER A 37 -13.14 14.91 -3.19
N ALA A 38 -12.48 14.72 -4.33
CA ALA A 38 -11.72 15.76 -5.02
C ALA A 38 -12.62 16.90 -5.52
N LEU A 39 -13.78 16.57 -6.08
CA LEU A 39 -14.78 17.55 -6.51
C LEU A 39 -15.34 18.33 -5.32
N ILE A 40 -15.61 17.67 -4.19
CA ILE A 40 -15.98 18.34 -2.94
C ILE A 40 -14.91 19.36 -2.55
N GLY A 41 -13.64 18.98 -2.52
CA GLY A 41 -12.53 19.89 -2.23
C GLY A 41 -12.46 21.07 -3.20
N LYS A 42 -12.68 20.84 -4.49
CA LYS A 42 -12.66 21.89 -5.53
C LYS A 42 -13.79 22.91 -5.38
N PHE A 43 -15.00 22.48 -5.03
CA PHE A 43 -16.20 23.33 -5.01
C PHE A 43 -16.58 23.86 -3.61
N SER A 44 -15.90 23.40 -2.55
CA SER A 44 -16.12 23.89 -1.19
C SER A 44 -15.70 25.35 -1.05
N LYS A 45 -16.56 26.18 -0.49
CA LYS A 45 -16.29 27.61 -0.24
C LYS A 45 -15.35 27.84 0.95
N ASP A 46 -15.47 26.99 1.97
CA ASP A 46 -14.70 27.05 3.20
C ASP A 46 -14.48 25.64 3.78
N ASN A 47 -13.71 25.56 4.87
CA ASN A 47 -13.41 24.28 5.53
C ASN A 47 -14.67 23.62 6.12
N LEU A 48 -15.65 24.39 6.57
CA LEU A 48 -16.87 23.86 7.19
C LEU A 48 -17.75 23.16 6.15
N ALA A 49 -17.97 23.79 5.00
CA ALA A 49 -18.67 23.22 3.87
C ALA A 49 -17.97 21.97 3.35
N MET A 50 -16.64 21.99 3.28
CA MET A 50 -15.85 20.82 2.89
C MET A 50 -16.06 19.65 3.85
N ILE A 51 -15.92 19.89 5.15
CA ILE A 51 -16.14 18.88 6.19
C ILE A 51 -17.57 18.32 6.10
N ALA A 52 -18.59 19.19 6.02
CA ALA A 52 -19.98 18.77 5.96
C ALA A 52 -20.26 17.88 4.74
N MET A 53 -19.77 18.26 3.56
CA MET A 53 -19.94 17.46 2.34
C MET A 53 -19.16 16.15 2.39
N LEU A 54 -17.94 16.14 2.94
CA LEU A 54 -17.16 14.91 3.11
C LEU A 54 -17.82 13.96 4.10
N LEU A 55 -18.36 14.47 5.21
CA LEU A 55 -19.10 13.66 6.19
C LEU A 55 -20.41 13.13 5.61
N ALA A 56 -21.11 13.91 4.79
CA ALA A 56 -22.30 13.45 4.07
C ALA A 56 -21.95 12.31 3.09
N ALA A 57 -20.89 12.48 2.29
CA ALA A 57 -20.40 11.44 1.38
C ALA A 57 -19.96 10.18 2.13
N TYR A 58 -19.26 10.33 3.26
CA TYR A 58 -18.78 9.23 4.10
C TYR A 58 -19.94 8.47 4.76
N THR A 59 -20.93 9.22 5.27
CA THR A 59 -22.14 8.63 5.86
C THR A 59 -22.93 7.88 4.79
N PHE A 60 -23.06 8.44 3.58
CA PHE A 60 -23.70 7.74 2.47
C PHE A 60 -22.95 6.46 2.10
N PHE A 61 -21.63 6.51 1.96
CA PHE A 61 -20.80 5.33 1.69
C PHE A 61 -21.03 4.25 2.75
N THR A 62 -20.95 4.63 4.03
CA THR A 62 -21.08 3.70 5.14
C THR A 62 -22.49 3.13 5.23
N ALA A 63 -23.53 3.97 5.15
CA ALA A 63 -24.92 3.54 5.27
C ALA A 63 -25.41 2.71 4.09
N SER A 64 -24.92 2.97 2.87
CA SER A 64 -25.36 2.25 1.67
C SER A 64 -24.58 0.97 1.38
N LEU A 65 -23.26 0.97 1.61
CA LEU A 65 -22.40 -0.14 1.19
C LEU A 65 -21.89 -1.00 2.35
N ILE A 66 -21.80 -0.45 3.56
CA ILE A 66 -21.14 -1.13 4.69
C ILE A 66 -22.17 -1.61 5.72
N GLN A 67 -22.98 -0.69 6.26
CA GLN A 67 -23.94 -0.94 7.32
C GLN A 67 -24.98 -2.04 7.01
N PRO A 68 -25.51 -2.20 5.78
CA PRO A 68 -26.49 -3.25 5.50
C PRO A 68 -25.94 -4.66 5.75
N ASN A 69 -24.62 -4.83 5.68
CA ASN A 69 -23.93 -6.09 5.93
C ASN A 69 -23.72 -6.36 7.43
N TRP A 70 -24.11 -5.45 8.33
CA TRP A 70 -24.01 -5.73 9.76
C TRP A 70 -25.03 -6.75 10.23
N ALA A 71 -26.22 -6.76 9.62
CA ALA A 71 -27.30 -7.65 9.98
C ALA A 71 -27.21 -9.03 9.30
N SER A 72 -26.31 -9.21 8.32
CA SER A 72 -26.11 -10.50 7.66
C SER A 72 -25.28 -11.47 8.49
N HIS A 73 -24.59 -10.99 9.53
CA HIS A 73 -23.67 -11.77 10.35
C HIS A 73 -24.10 -11.75 11.82
N ASP A 74 -23.89 -12.86 12.51
CA ASP A 74 -24.08 -12.96 13.96
C ASP A 74 -22.86 -12.37 14.69
N MET A 75 -22.69 -11.05 14.59
CA MET A 75 -21.56 -10.31 15.16
C MET A 75 -22.02 -9.18 16.09
N GLY A 76 -21.12 -8.76 16.98
CA GLY A 76 -21.32 -7.53 17.74
C GLY A 76 -21.25 -6.28 16.85
N THR A 77 -21.74 -5.15 17.36
CA THR A 77 -21.72 -3.87 16.62
C THR A 77 -20.78 -2.82 17.23
N PHE A 78 -20.16 -3.10 18.39
CA PHE A 78 -19.39 -2.13 19.15
C PHE A 78 -18.21 -1.54 18.37
N TRP A 79 -17.37 -2.39 17.75
CA TRP A 79 -16.17 -1.94 17.04
C TRP A 79 -16.48 -1.35 15.67
N VAL A 80 -17.49 -1.86 14.96
CA VAL A 80 -17.94 -1.26 13.69
C VAL A 80 -18.55 0.12 13.89
N MET A 81 -19.32 0.32 14.96
CA MET A 81 -19.87 1.64 15.30
C MET A 81 -18.76 2.61 15.75
N THR A 82 -17.90 2.17 16.68
CA THR A 82 -16.76 2.98 17.14
C THR A 82 -15.84 3.36 15.99
N GLY A 83 -15.49 2.41 15.12
CA GLY A 83 -14.67 2.66 13.93
C GLY A 83 -15.32 3.62 12.95
N SER A 84 -16.64 3.50 12.74
CA SER A 84 -17.38 4.42 11.86
C SER A 84 -17.41 5.85 12.41
N ILE A 85 -17.57 6.01 13.72
CA ILE A 85 -17.53 7.32 14.40
C ILE A 85 -16.11 7.90 14.34
N LEU A 86 -15.08 7.11 14.67
CA LEU A 86 -13.69 7.53 14.60
C LEU A 86 -13.27 7.89 13.17
N GLY A 87 -13.78 7.19 12.15
CA GLY A 87 -13.56 7.54 10.75
C GLY A 87 -14.12 8.92 10.39
N ALA A 88 -15.32 9.24 10.86
CA ALA A 88 -15.89 10.58 10.71
C ALA A 88 -15.07 11.66 11.45
N ILE A 89 -14.63 11.38 12.67
CA ILE A 89 -13.74 12.29 13.44
C ILE A 89 -12.42 12.49 12.69
N THR A 90 -11.87 11.43 12.10
CA THR A 90 -10.62 11.48 11.33
C THR A 90 -10.72 12.42 10.13
N ILE A 91 -11.87 12.46 9.44
CA ILE A 91 -12.11 13.43 8.36
C ILE A 91 -11.99 14.87 8.88
N VAL A 92 -12.63 15.17 10.02
CA VAL A 92 -12.60 16.50 10.64
C VAL A 92 -11.17 16.86 11.04
N VAL A 93 -10.46 15.95 11.71
CA VAL A 93 -9.08 16.13 12.17
C VAL A 93 -8.12 16.31 11.00
N ALA A 94 -8.25 15.50 9.94
CA ALA A 94 -7.39 15.57 8.75
C ALA A 94 -7.56 16.92 8.05
N VAL A 95 -8.80 17.39 7.87
CA VAL A 95 -9.06 18.71 7.32
C VAL A 95 -8.48 19.79 8.24
N HIS A 96 -8.78 19.76 9.54
CA HIS A 96 -8.33 20.79 10.48
C HIS A 96 -6.80 20.96 10.52
N ASN A 97 -6.04 19.87 10.47
CA ASN A 97 -4.58 19.87 10.56
C ASN A 97 -3.85 20.10 9.23
N THR A 98 -4.56 20.35 8.14
CA THR A 98 -3.96 20.60 6.81
C THR A 98 -4.41 21.94 6.21
N PRO A 99 -4.41 23.06 6.96
CA PRO A 99 -4.97 24.33 6.47
C PRO A 99 -4.25 24.86 5.22
N ASP A 100 -2.92 24.67 5.15
CA ASP A 100 -2.07 25.20 4.06
C ASP A 100 -2.06 24.34 2.80
N TRP A 101 -2.77 23.20 2.81
CA TRP A 101 -2.79 22.27 1.69
C TRP A 101 -3.83 22.68 0.66
N HIS A 102 -3.52 22.43 -0.62
CA HIS A 102 -4.48 22.59 -1.70
C HIS A 102 -5.75 21.76 -1.43
N SER A 103 -6.93 22.32 -1.73
CA SER A 103 -8.21 21.75 -1.29
C SER A 103 -8.50 20.34 -1.84
N ILE A 104 -8.12 20.07 -3.09
CA ILE A 104 -8.29 18.76 -3.75
C ILE A 104 -7.54 17.62 -3.04
N PRO A 105 -6.20 17.63 -2.91
CA PRO A 105 -5.48 16.53 -2.25
C PRO A 105 -5.86 16.42 -0.77
N ARG A 106 -6.17 17.55 -0.12
CA ARG A 106 -6.65 17.61 1.25
C ARG A 106 -7.97 16.85 1.45
N SER A 107 -8.96 17.08 0.59
CA SER A 107 -10.26 16.40 0.69
C SER A 107 -10.16 14.91 0.37
N MET A 108 -9.33 14.54 -0.61
CA MET A 108 -9.03 13.14 -0.94
C MET A 108 -8.38 12.41 0.23
N LEU A 109 -7.34 13.01 0.84
CA LEU A 109 -6.65 12.46 2.00
C LEU A 109 -7.62 12.28 3.17
N ALA A 110 -8.39 13.32 3.50
CA ALA A 110 -9.35 13.27 4.60
C ALA A 110 -10.36 12.13 4.40
N PHE A 111 -10.98 12.04 3.22
CA PHE A 111 -11.95 10.98 2.92
C PHE A 111 -11.33 9.58 2.98
N ALA A 112 -10.17 9.39 2.36
CA ALA A 112 -9.46 8.10 2.38
C ALA A 112 -9.05 7.67 3.79
N SER A 113 -8.58 8.62 4.62
CA SER A 113 -8.22 8.34 6.01
C SER A 113 -9.44 7.96 6.86
N GLY A 114 -10.60 8.60 6.65
CA GLY A 114 -11.85 8.23 7.31
C GLY A 114 -12.29 6.81 6.97
N LEU A 115 -12.28 6.43 5.68
CA LEU A 115 -12.59 5.06 5.25
C LEU A 115 -11.60 4.02 5.78
N THR A 116 -10.33 4.39 5.91
CA THR A 116 -9.28 3.53 6.48
C THR A 116 -9.59 3.21 7.94
N VAL A 117 -9.85 4.23 8.76
CA VAL A 117 -10.17 4.07 10.19
C VAL A 117 -11.48 3.29 10.38
N MET A 118 -12.49 3.58 9.55
CA MET A 118 -13.74 2.80 9.52
C MET A 118 -13.48 1.32 9.28
N GLY A 119 -12.71 0.99 8.23
CA GLY A 119 -12.40 -0.39 7.88
C GLY A 119 -11.56 -1.11 8.94
N LEU A 120 -10.64 -0.42 9.62
CA LEU A 120 -9.90 -0.99 10.76
C LEU A 120 -10.83 -1.30 11.95
N GLY A 121 -11.88 -0.51 12.17
CA GLY A 121 -12.92 -0.85 13.15
C GLY A 121 -13.68 -2.14 12.81
N HIS A 122 -13.87 -2.42 11.51
CA HIS A 122 -14.45 -3.68 11.06
C HIS A 122 -13.49 -4.85 11.24
N TRP A 123 -12.19 -4.65 11.03
CA TRP A 123 -11.17 -5.65 11.38
C TRP A 123 -11.17 -5.96 12.89
N ALA A 124 -11.27 -4.94 13.74
CA ALA A 124 -11.38 -5.12 15.18
C ALA A 124 -12.67 -5.87 15.57
N GLN A 125 -13.78 -5.63 14.86
CA GLN A 125 -15.01 -6.40 15.07
C GLN A 125 -14.85 -7.86 14.69
N LEU A 126 -14.25 -8.15 13.52
CA LEU A 126 -13.97 -9.52 13.08
C LEU A 126 -13.10 -10.26 14.09
N TYR A 127 -12.06 -9.60 14.61
CA TYR A 127 -11.20 -10.16 15.64
C TYR A 127 -11.96 -10.40 16.97
N SER A 128 -12.88 -9.51 17.35
CA SER A 128 -13.61 -9.59 18.61
C SER A 128 -14.77 -10.59 18.61
N THR A 129 -15.52 -10.66 17.51
CA THR A 129 -16.65 -11.58 17.31
C THR A 129 -16.56 -12.13 15.89
N PRO A 130 -15.78 -13.20 15.68
CA PRO A 130 -15.65 -13.82 14.37
C PRO A 130 -16.98 -14.39 13.89
N TRP A 131 -17.28 -14.22 12.59
CA TRP A 131 -18.45 -14.83 11.96
C TRP A 131 -18.06 -16.02 11.08
N LEU A 132 -19.03 -16.86 10.75
CA LEU A 132 -18.85 -18.05 9.94
C LEU A 132 -18.66 -17.67 8.47
N GLN A 133 -17.57 -18.13 7.86
CA GLN A 133 -17.31 -17.93 6.43
C GLN A 133 -18.08 -18.94 5.58
N SER A 134 -18.23 -18.66 4.28
CA SER A 134 -18.85 -19.54 3.27
C SER A 134 -18.16 -20.91 3.18
N SER A 135 -16.88 -20.98 3.56
CA SER A 135 -16.09 -22.21 3.70
C SER A 135 -16.51 -23.11 4.88
N ASN A 136 -17.54 -22.69 5.63
CA ASN A 136 -18.04 -23.32 6.85
C ASN A 136 -16.96 -23.43 7.94
N ARG A 137 -16.03 -22.48 7.96
CA ARG A 137 -14.95 -22.35 8.93
C ARG A 137 -15.03 -20.97 9.57
N PHE A 138 -14.68 -20.91 10.85
CA PHE A 138 -14.34 -19.64 11.48
C PHE A 138 -12.95 -19.20 11.02
N PRO A 139 -12.64 -17.89 11.05
CA PRO A 139 -11.28 -17.43 10.88
C PRO A 139 -10.34 -18.21 11.80
N VAL A 140 -9.20 -18.64 11.25
CA VAL A 140 -8.25 -19.47 12.01
C VAL A 140 -7.74 -18.66 13.19
N GLU A 141 -7.79 -19.25 14.40
CA GLU A 141 -7.15 -18.65 15.58
C GLU A 141 -5.64 -18.57 15.36
N ASN A 142 -5.19 -17.43 14.83
CA ASN A 142 -3.78 -17.14 14.62
C ASN A 142 -3.21 -16.54 15.90
N GLU A 143 -3.05 -17.37 16.94
CA GLU A 143 -2.34 -16.98 18.18
C GLU A 143 -0.87 -16.62 17.93
N ALA A 144 -0.34 -17.02 16.78
CA ALA A 144 1.02 -16.79 16.36
C ALA A 144 1.21 -15.36 15.85
N LEU A 145 1.87 -14.49 16.63
CA LEU A 145 2.37 -13.18 16.17
C LEU A 145 3.61 -13.29 15.26
N TRP A 146 4.26 -14.46 15.22
CA TRP A 146 5.49 -14.66 14.45
C TRP A 146 5.38 -14.39 12.93
N PRO A 147 4.26 -14.68 12.23
CA PRO A 147 4.10 -14.36 10.81
C PRO A 147 4.24 -12.86 10.56
N LEU A 148 3.63 -12.04 11.42
CA LEU A 148 3.72 -10.58 11.32
C LEU A 148 5.14 -10.10 11.60
N LEU A 149 5.82 -10.71 12.58
CA LEU A 149 7.23 -10.40 12.85
C LEU A 149 8.14 -10.75 11.67
N VAL A 150 7.87 -11.83 10.95
CA VAL A 150 8.65 -12.21 9.76
C VAL A 150 8.32 -11.31 8.58
N VAL A 151 7.03 -11.15 8.26
CA VAL A 151 6.53 -10.39 7.10
C VAL A 151 6.85 -8.90 7.21
N ILE A 152 6.87 -8.32 8.41
CA ILE A 152 7.22 -6.91 8.62
C ILE A 152 8.70 -6.78 8.99
N GLY A 153 9.20 -7.61 9.89
CA GLY A 153 10.54 -7.48 10.44
C GLY A 153 11.63 -7.74 9.42
N LEU A 154 11.53 -8.81 8.62
CA LEU A 154 12.57 -9.14 7.64
C LEU A 154 12.67 -8.06 6.53
N PRO A 155 11.58 -7.59 5.89
CA PRO A 155 11.65 -6.47 4.94
C PRO A 155 12.18 -5.19 5.57
N THR A 156 11.83 -4.90 6.83
CA THR A 156 12.35 -3.73 7.55
C THR A 156 13.85 -3.82 7.73
N ILE A 157 14.37 -4.98 8.16
CA ILE A 157 15.81 -5.21 8.33
C ILE A 157 16.54 -5.07 6.99
N ILE A 158 16.04 -5.71 5.93
CA ILE A 158 16.65 -5.63 4.59
C ILE A 158 16.64 -4.18 4.08
N THR A 159 15.52 -3.48 4.23
CA THR A 159 15.39 -2.08 3.84
C THR A 159 16.34 -1.17 4.61
N TRP A 160 16.46 -1.38 5.91
CA TRP A 160 17.42 -0.66 6.73
C TRP A 160 18.87 -0.94 6.32
N MET A 161 19.22 -2.19 6.01
CA MET A 161 20.56 -2.56 5.52
C MET A 161 20.90 -1.88 4.19
N VAL A 162 19.94 -1.82 3.26
CA VAL A 162 20.10 -1.12 1.97
C VAL A 162 20.22 0.38 2.18
N TRP A 163 19.33 0.96 2.99
CA TRP A 163 19.34 2.37 3.33
C TRP A 163 20.70 2.80 3.90
N LYS A 164 21.23 2.04 4.88
CA LYS A 164 22.51 2.31 5.53
C LYS A 164 23.68 2.44 4.54
N LYS A 165 23.66 1.70 3.43
CA LYS A 165 24.72 1.75 2.40
C LYS A 165 24.76 3.08 1.63
N GLY A 166 23.65 3.84 1.59
CA GLY A 166 23.53 5.07 0.82
C GLY A 166 23.54 6.36 1.64
N VAL A 167 23.51 6.28 2.98
CA VAL A 167 23.29 7.46 3.84
C VAL A 167 24.40 8.49 3.69
N GLU A 168 25.66 8.04 3.70
CA GLU A 168 26.83 8.91 3.61
C GLU A 168 26.88 9.62 2.27
N ASP A 169 26.72 8.89 1.17
CA ASP A 169 26.76 9.44 -0.19
C ASP A 169 25.59 10.38 -0.45
N LEU A 170 24.39 10.07 0.08
CA LEU A 170 23.24 10.97 0.02
C LEU A 170 23.50 12.28 0.77
N ALA A 171 24.12 12.20 1.95
CA ALA A 171 24.45 13.39 2.75
C ALA A 171 25.49 14.25 2.03
N GLN A 172 26.55 13.64 1.50
CA GLN A 172 27.58 14.34 0.73
C GLN A 172 27.01 15.01 -0.52
N LEU A 173 26.14 14.31 -1.27
CA LEU A 173 25.51 14.86 -2.47
C LEU A 173 24.67 16.10 -2.16
N ARG A 174 23.91 16.07 -1.05
CA ARG A 174 23.11 17.21 -0.59
C ARG A 174 23.98 18.39 -0.15
N LEU A 175 25.13 18.14 0.46
CA LEU A 175 26.10 19.19 0.80
C LEU A 175 26.69 19.85 -0.45
N CYS A 176 26.81 19.11 -1.54
CA CYS A 176 27.19 19.66 -2.85
C CYS A 176 26.03 20.42 -3.54
N GLY A 177 24.84 20.53 -2.94
CA GLY A 177 23.69 21.22 -3.53
C GLY A 177 22.99 20.44 -4.64
N HIS A 178 23.17 19.12 -4.71
CA HIS A 178 22.60 18.28 -5.75
C HIS A 178 21.56 17.29 -5.22
N GLU A 179 20.64 16.90 -6.09
CA GLU A 179 19.67 15.84 -5.84
C GLU A 179 20.10 14.53 -6.50
N VAL A 180 19.67 13.41 -5.90
CA VAL A 180 20.07 12.07 -6.35
C VAL A 180 19.57 11.77 -7.75
N GLY A 181 20.47 11.45 -8.67
CA GLY A 181 20.12 11.03 -10.04
C GLY A 181 19.43 12.13 -10.84
N VAL A 182 19.60 13.38 -10.43
CA VAL A 182 19.06 14.57 -11.11
C VAL A 182 20.23 15.33 -11.71
N ILE A 183 20.11 15.62 -13.01
CA ILE A 183 21.08 16.44 -13.74
C ILE A 183 20.87 17.92 -13.35
N PRO A 184 21.96 18.70 -13.16
CA PRO A 184 21.87 20.13 -12.89
C PRO A 184 21.01 20.91 -13.90
N ASP A 185 20.38 21.98 -13.43
CA ASP A 185 19.49 22.80 -14.25
C ASP A 185 20.22 23.39 -15.46
N GLY A 186 19.51 23.43 -16.60
CA GLY A 186 20.01 24.02 -17.84
C GLY A 186 20.84 23.09 -18.72
N ILE A 187 21.06 21.84 -18.33
CA ILE A 187 21.78 20.84 -19.12
C ILE A 187 20.82 19.69 -19.49
N THR A 188 20.83 19.30 -20.76
CA THR A 188 20.05 18.14 -21.23
C THR A 188 20.80 16.82 -20.98
N LEU A 189 20.07 15.70 -20.95
CA LEU A 189 20.68 14.37 -20.78
C LEU A 189 21.72 14.08 -21.87
N LYS A 190 21.46 14.49 -23.11
CA LYS A 190 22.40 14.28 -24.23
C LYS A 190 23.70 15.06 -24.05
N GLU A 191 23.61 16.31 -23.60
CA GLU A 191 24.79 17.12 -23.30
C GLU A 191 25.53 16.56 -22.08
N TRP A 192 24.79 16.03 -21.10
CA TRP A 192 25.38 15.38 -19.93
C TRP A 192 26.23 14.17 -20.28
N GLU A 193 25.73 13.32 -21.19
CA GLU A 193 26.42 12.10 -21.61
C GLU A 193 27.51 12.34 -22.68
N SER A 194 27.53 13.53 -23.30
CA SER A 194 28.51 13.86 -24.34
C SER A 194 29.93 14.11 -23.80
N GLU A 195 30.05 14.43 -22.52
CA GLU A 195 31.32 14.73 -21.85
C GLU A 195 31.60 13.70 -20.75
N ASP A 196 32.87 13.42 -20.49
CA ASP A 196 33.24 12.62 -19.32
C ASP A 196 33.06 13.45 -18.04
N ARG A 197 31.97 13.15 -17.32
CA ARG A 197 31.63 13.76 -16.04
C ARG A 197 31.72 12.77 -14.89
N SER A 198 32.53 11.72 -15.03
CA SER A 198 32.73 10.67 -14.01
C SER A 198 33.18 11.23 -12.64
N ALA A 199 33.91 12.35 -12.62
CA ALA A 199 34.33 13.03 -11.40
C ALA A 199 33.25 13.94 -10.76
N HIS A 200 32.11 14.13 -11.44
CA HIS A 200 31.05 14.99 -10.94
C HIS A 200 30.36 14.34 -9.72
N PRO A 201 30.03 15.09 -8.65
CA PRO A 201 29.38 14.53 -7.46
C PRO A 201 28.10 13.74 -7.76
N VAL A 202 27.30 14.19 -8.74
CA VAL A 202 26.10 13.47 -9.20
C VAL A 202 26.44 12.07 -9.73
N GLU A 203 27.51 11.92 -10.51
CA GLU A 203 27.90 10.61 -11.05
C GLU A 203 28.55 9.72 -9.99
N MET A 204 29.36 10.30 -9.11
CA MET A 204 30.06 9.56 -8.06
C MET A 204 29.13 9.08 -6.94
N LEU A 205 28.20 9.93 -6.50
CA LEU A 205 27.44 9.72 -5.26
C LEU A 205 26.00 9.26 -5.50
N SER A 206 25.38 9.58 -6.64
CA SER A 206 23.98 9.20 -6.88
C SER A 206 23.71 7.69 -6.85
N PRO A 207 24.57 6.81 -7.44
CA PRO A 207 24.28 5.38 -7.51
C PRO A 207 24.07 4.71 -6.14
N LYS A 208 24.82 5.16 -5.12
CA LYS A 208 24.66 4.69 -3.75
C LYS A 208 23.70 5.57 -2.95
N GLY A 209 23.75 6.89 -3.14
CA GLY A 209 22.88 7.84 -2.45
C GLY A 209 21.38 7.56 -2.65
N ILE A 210 21.00 7.01 -3.81
CA ILE A 210 19.61 6.63 -4.09
C ILE A 210 19.06 5.56 -3.16
N LEU A 211 19.92 4.67 -2.67
CA LEU A 211 19.52 3.58 -1.77
C LEU A 211 18.98 4.12 -0.45
N ALA A 212 19.43 5.30 -0.03
CA ALA A 212 18.98 5.97 1.19
C ALA A 212 17.74 6.87 1.00
N THR A 213 17.13 6.86 -0.19
CA THR A 213 15.93 7.66 -0.46
C THR A 213 14.66 6.96 0.05
N PRO A 214 13.66 7.72 0.53
CA PRO A 214 12.38 7.15 0.96
C PRO A 214 11.65 6.41 -0.18
N MET A 215 11.92 6.79 -1.44
CA MET A 215 11.41 6.13 -2.64
C MET A 215 11.87 4.66 -2.73
N VAL A 216 13.18 4.42 -2.63
CA VAL A 216 13.74 3.05 -2.66
C VAL A 216 13.29 2.28 -1.43
N ALA A 217 13.26 2.91 -0.26
CA ALA A 217 12.79 2.26 0.96
C ALA A 217 11.34 1.76 0.85
N GLY A 218 10.42 2.59 0.33
CA GLY A 218 9.02 2.21 0.14
C GLY A 218 8.83 1.10 -0.89
N ILE A 219 9.53 1.17 -2.03
CA ILE A 219 9.48 0.12 -3.06
C ILE A 219 10.00 -1.21 -2.50
N LEU A 220 11.17 -1.19 -1.85
CA LEU A 220 11.81 -2.39 -1.33
C LEU A 220 10.96 -3.04 -0.24
N PHE A 221 10.52 -2.24 0.73
CA PHE A 221 9.65 -2.72 1.79
C PHE A 221 8.35 -3.30 1.23
N GLY A 222 7.65 -2.58 0.37
CA GLY A 222 6.36 -3.00 -0.17
C GLY A 222 6.43 -4.31 -0.95
N GLN A 223 7.42 -4.47 -1.84
CA GLN A 223 7.54 -5.68 -2.66
C GLN A 223 8.01 -6.91 -1.85
N LEU A 224 8.93 -6.71 -0.89
CA LEU A 224 9.38 -7.80 -0.04
C LEU A 224 8.31 -8.23 0.96
N CYS A 225 7.58 -7.26 1.52
CA CYS A 225 6.44 -7.50 2.41
C CYS A 225 5.37 -8.33 1.71
N ASP A 226 4.99 -7.94 0.49
CA ASP A 226 4.06 -8.69 -0.37
C ASP A 226 4.54 -10.13 -0.62
N GLY A 227 5.76 -10.30 -1.13
CA GLY A 227 6.31 -11.62 -1.40
C GLY A 227 6.36 -12.53 -0.17
N LEU A 228 6.73 -12.01 0.99
CA LEU A 228 6.75 -12.78 2.25
C LEU A 228 5.36 -13.06 2.79
N ALA A 229 4.43 -12.10 2.71
CA ALA A 229 3.07 -12.28 3.19
C ALA A 229 2.36 -13.39 2.42
N THR A 230 2.50 -13.41 1.09
CA THR A 230 1.98 -14.48 0.23
C THR A 230 2.67 -15.81 0.54
N MET A 231 4.01 -15.83 0.66
CA MET A 231 4.75 -17.06 0.98
C MET A 231 4.29 -17.66 2.32
N VAL A 232 4.23 -16.85 3.38
CA VAL A 232 3.82 -17.30 4.70
C VAL A 232 2.35 -17.73 4.70
N GLY A 233 1.48 -16.98 4.04
CA GLY A 233 0.07 -17.32 3.90
C GLY A 233 -0.18 -18.68 3.24
N ILE A 234 0.52 -18.98 2.15
CA ILE A 234 0.31 -20.22 1.39
C ILE A 234 1.00 -21.41 2.08
N ASP A 235 2.28 -21.27 2.45
CA ASP A 235 3.08 -22.39 2.95
C ASP A 235 2.73 -22.77 4.40
N TRP A 236 2.31 -21.82 5.25
CA TRP A 236 2.00 -22.07 6.67
C TRP A 236 0.51 -21.99 7.02
N PHE A 237 -0.27 -21.14 6.33
CA PHE A 237 -1.70 -20.96 6.64
C PHE A 237 -2.64 -21.60 5.61
N GLY A 238 -2.09 -22.23 4.57
CA GLY A 238 -2.87 -22.96 3.56
C GLY A 238 -3.79 -22.05 2.74
N TYR A 239 -3.43 -20.77 2.59
CA TYR A 239 -4.17 -19.84 1.76
C TYR A 239 -4.13 -20.24 0.30
N ASN A 240 -5.24 -20.02 -0.41
CA ASN A 240 -5.29 -20.16 -1.86
C ASN A 240 -4.94 -18.83 -2.52
N GLU A 241 -4.08 -18.90 -3.54
CA GLU A 241 -3.80 -17.75 -4.40
C GLU A 241 -4.95 -17.56 -5.39
N LYS A 242 -5.51 -16.35 -5.44
CA LYS A 242 -6.61 -16.00 -6.36
C LYS A 242 -6.06 -15.51 -7.71
N HIS A 243 -4.78 -15.12 -7.80
CA HIS A 243 -4.17 -14.57 -9.02
C HIS A 243 -3.51 -15.63 -9.90
N PRO A 244 -3.94 -15.81 -11.17
CA PRO A 244 -3.45 -16.88 -12.06
C PRO A 244 -1.93 -16.86 -12.31
N ILE A 245 -1.32 -15.67 -12.41
CA ILE A 245 0.12 -15.54 -12.68
C ILE A 245 0.93 -15.93 -11.45
N SER A 246 0.51 -15.50 -10.26
CA SER A 246 1.16 -15.87 -9.01
C SER A 246 1.05 -17.38 -8.79
N ASP A 247 -0.13 -17.94 -9.02
CA ASP A 247 -0.41 -19.38 -8.89
C ASP A 247 0.49 -20.24 -9.79
N ILE A 248 0.72 -19.84 -11.05
CA ILE A 248 1.66 -20.53 -11.94
C ILE A 248 3.10 -20.56 -11.36
N VAL A 249 3.57 -19.43 -10.82
CA VAL A 249 4.92 -19.34 -10.22
C VAL A 249 5.01 -20.25 -9.00
N ILE A 250 3.96 -20.31 -8.17
CA ILE A 250 3.90 -21.14 -6.97
C ILE A 250 3.90 -22.63 -7.35
N GLN A 251 3.06 -23.05 -8.30
CA GLN A 251 3.02 -24.43 -8.79
C GLN A 251 4.36 -24.87 -9.40
N PHE A 252 5.06 -23.97 -10.09
CA PHE A 252 6.41 -24.25 -10.57
C PHE A 252 7.40 -24.40 -9.41
N GLY A 253 7.29 -23.59 -8.36
CA GLY A 253 8.05 -23.72 -7.13
C GLY A 253 7.82 -25.05 -6.41
N ASP A 254 6.55 -25.50 -6.37
CA ASP A 254 6.13 -26.75 -5.74
C ASP A 254 6.75 -27.97 -6.45
N SER A 255 6.88 -27.90 -7.79
CA SER A 255 7.51 -28.96 -8.58
C SER A 255 8.96 -29.28 -8.20
N PHE A 256 9.67 -28.37 -7.52
CA PHE A 256 11.02 -28.60 -7.02
C PHE A 256 11.07 -29.36 -5.68
N GLY A 257 9.96 -29.43 -4.93
CA GLY A 257 9.87 -30.17 -3.67
C GLY A 257 10.85 -29.72 -2.57
N LEU A 258 11.31 -28.46 -2.61
CA LEU A 258 12.36 -27.96 -1.71
C LEU A 258 11.80 -27.49 -0.36
N LEU A 259 10.77 -26.64 -0.38
CA LEU A 259 10.21 -25.96 0.80
C LEU A 259 8.71 -25.71 0.60
N GLY A 260 7.89 -26.09 1.57
CA GLY A 260 6.46 -25.77 1.62
C GLY A 260 5.70 -26.24 0.37
N ASN A 261 4.73 -25.43 -0.05
CA ASN A 261 3.90 -25.61 -1.25
C ASN A 261 4.45 -24.78 -2.44
N GLY A 262 5.75 -24.46 -2.44
CA GLY A 262 6.40 -23.73 -3.54
C GLY A 262 6.34 -22.19 -3.48
N ALA A 263 5.70 -21.59 -2.47
CA ALA A 263 5.52 -20.14 -2.43
C ALA A 263 6.82 -19.35 -2.18
N TRP A 264 7.88 -20.01 -1.70
CA TRP A 264 9.23 -19.46 -1.62
C TRP A 264 9.74 -18.93 -2.97
N LEU A 265 9.37 -19.55 -4.10
CA LEU A 265 9.79 -19.11 -5.42
C LEU A 265 9.17 -17.76 -5.77
N PHE A 266 7.90 -17.53 -5.40
CA PHE A 266 7.24 -16.25 -5.57
C PHE A 266 7.98 -15.13 -4.82
N PHE A 267 8.36 -15.37 -3.57
CA PHE A 267 9.18 -14.43 -2.80
C PHE A 267 10.51 -14.13 -3.49
N LEU A 268 11.23 -15.14 -3.98
CA LEU A 268 12.50 -14.92 -4.70
C LEU A 268 12.32 -14.12 -5.99
N VAL A 269 11.27 -14.40 -6.77
CA VAL A 269 10.95 -13.64 -7.98
C VAL A 269 10.67 -12.17 -7.63
N LYS A 270 9.90 -11.91 -6.58
CA LYS A 270 9.63 -10.55 -6.07
C LYS A 270 10.91 -9.85 -5.59
N ALA A 271 11.75 -10.55 -4.83
CA ALA A 271 13.03 -10.03 -4.33
C ALA A 271 13.99 -9.70 -5.48
N LEU A 272 14.06 -10.56 -6.51
CA LEU A 272 14.87 -10.32 -7.70
C LEU A 272 14.33 -9.11 -8.49
N LEU A 273 13.02 -9.07 -8.74
CA LEU A 273 12.37 -7.98 -9.47
C LEU A 273 12.63 -6.63 -8.79
N VAL A 274 12.44 -6.55 -7.47
CA VAL A 274 12.68 -5.30 -6.74
C VAL A 274 14.17 -4.95 -6.71
N GLY A 275 15.06 -5.95 -6.62
CA GLY A 275 16.50 -5.76 -6.75
C GLY A 275 16.90 -5.18 -8.11
N LEU A 276 16.32 -5.69 -9.20
CA LEU A 276 16.53 -5.18 -10.56
C LEU A 276 15.99 -3.75 -10.73
N ILE A 277 14.80 -3.46 -10.18
CA ILE A 277 14.22 -2.12 -10.21
C ILE A 277 15.13 -1.14 -9.48
N VAL A 278 15.57 -1.47 -8.26
CA VAL A 278 16.49 -0.63 -7.49
C VAL A 278 17.82 -0.44 -8.22
N TRP A 279 18.39 -1.51 -8.79
CA TRP A 279 19.60 -1.43 -9.60
C TRP A 279 19.43 -0.49 -10.80
N MET A 280 18.33 -0.60 -11.53
CA MET A 280 18.01 0.31 -12.63
C MET A 280 17.94 1.77 -12.13
N PHE A 281 17.30 2.01 -10.98
CA PHE A 281 17.28 3.34 -10.36
C PHE A 281 18.67 3.87 -10.02
N THR A 282 19.62 3.02 -9.60
CA THR A 282 21.01 3.45 -9.35
C THR A 282 21.74 3.94 -10.60
N MET A 283 21.31 3.52 -11.78
CA MET A 283 21.94 3.86 -13.06
C MET A 283 21.17 4.94 -13.84
N MET A 284 19.93 5.26 -13.45
CA MET A 284 19.11 6.24 -14.17
C MET A 284 19.48 7.67 -13.78
N ARG A 285 19.69 8.51 -14.81
CA ARG A 285 19.80 9.97 -14.68
C ARG A 285 18.54 10.60 -15.26
N VAL A 286 18.01 11.60 -14.58
CA VAL A 286 16.78 12.28 -14.98
C VAL A 286 17.03 13.78 -15.04
N GLU A 287 16.54 14.41 -16.10
CA GLU A 287 16.55 15.87 -16.21
C GLU A 287 15.63 16.49 -15.14
N SER A 288 16.00 17.67 -14.63
CA SER A 288 15.20 18.43 -13.65
C SER A 288 13.72 18.54 -14.04
N ARG A 289 13.42 18.78 -15.34
CA ARG A 289 12.05 18.85 -15.86
C ARG A 289 11.25 17.53 -15.74
N GLN A 290 11.92 16.38 -15.76
CA GLN A 290 11.29 15.06 -15.79
C GLN A 290 11.20 14.39 -14.41
N GLN A 291 11.60 15.07 -13.33
CA GLN A 291 11.54 14.56 -11.96
C GLN A 291 10.15 14.04 -11.58
N HIS A 292 9.09 14.74 -11.98
CA HIS A 292 7.72 14.35 -11.65
C HIS A 292 7.33 12.98 -12.25
N LEU A 293 7.83 12.64 -13.44
CA LEU A 293 7.59 11.34 -14.06
C LEU A 293 8.27 10.22 -13.28
N ARG A 294 9.50 10.46 -12.81
CA ARG A 294 10.23 9.52 -11.95
C ARG A 294 9.45 9.24 -10.66
N VAL A 295 8.94 10.27 -10.00
CA VAL A 295 8.12 10.12 -8.79
C VAL A 295 6.85 9.31 -9.07
N LEU A 296 6.20 9.52 -10.21
CA LEU A 296 5.00 8.77 -10.61
C LEU A 296 5.29 7.27 -10.80
N ILE A 297 6.39 6.94 -11.48
CA ILE A 297 6.81 5.54 -11.68
C ILE A 297 7.11 4.88 -10.33
N VAL A 298 7.87 5.56 -9.47
CA VAL A 298 8.19 5.08 -8.12
C VAL A 298 6.90 4.80 -7.34
N LEU A 299 5.97 5.76 -7.35
CA LEU A 299 4.69 5.63 -6.67
C LEU A 299 3.89 4.44 -7.20
N ALA A 300 3.85 4.24 -8.51
CA ALA A 300 3.16 3.10 -9.12
C ALA A 300 3.77 1.75 -8.67
N VAL A 301 5.09 1.60 -8.75
CA VAL A 301 5.79 0.38 -8.31
C VAL A 301 5.58 0.13 -6.81
N MET A 302 5.61 1.19 -6.01
CA MET A 302 5.39 1.12 -4.57
C MET A 302 3.95 0.68 -4.25
N ILE A 303 2.94 1.23 -4.93
CA ILE A 303 1.54 0.85 -4.75
C ILE A 303 1.30 -0.61 -5.13
N VAL A 304 1.89 -1.08 -6.24
CA VAL A 304 1.76 -2.46 -6.72
C VAL A 304 2.31 -3.49 -5.72
N GLY A 305 3.30 -3.11 -4.89
CA GLY A 305 3.79 -3.97 -3.80
C GLY A 305 3.02 -3.78 -2.49
N MET A 306 2.86 -2.54 -2.04
CA MET A 306 2.25 -2.27 -0.72
C MET A 306 0.77 -2.65 -0.67
N ALA A 307 0.00 -2.45 -1.74
CA ALA A 307 -1.43 -2.74 -1.72
C ALA A 307 -1.76 -4.23 -1.48
N PRO A 308 -1.17 -5.19 -2.23
CA PRO A 308 -1.36 -6.61 -1.94
C PRO A 308 -0.68 -7.02 -0.62
N GLY A 309 0.52 -6.53 -0.30
CA GLY A 309 1.17 -6.84 0.97
C GLY A 309 0.37 -6.42 2.22
N LEU A 310 -0.27 -5.24 2.20
CA LEU A 310 -1.17 -4.80 3.27
C LEU A 310 -2.43 -5.67 3.40
N ARG A 311 -2.96 -6.17 2.27
CA ARG A 311 -4.11 -7.08 2.27
C ARG A 311 -3.71 -8.42 2.87
N ASP A 312 -2.59 -8.99 2.44
CA ASP A 312 -2.11 -10.28 2.93
C ASP A 312 -1.71 -10.22 4.41
N ILE A 313 -1.13 -9.11 4.88
CA ILE A 313 -0.95 -8.88 6.33
C ILE A 313 -2.29 -8.91 7.06
N GLY A 314 -3.32 -8.23 6.53
CA GLY A 314 -4.64 -8.21 7.15
C GLY A 314 -5.26 -9.60 7.22
N ARG A 315 -5.16 -10.37 6.14
CA ARG A 315 -5.57 -11.78 6.05
C ARG A 315 -4.86 -12.64 7.10
N LEU A 316 -3.53 -12.56 7.17
CA LEU A 316 -2.72 -13.26 8.17
C LEU A 316 -3.11 -12.88 9.60
N THR A 317 -3.35 -11.59 9.86
CA THR A 317 -3.71 -11.09 11.19
C THR A 317 -5.09 -11.58 11.63
N LEU A 318 -6.03 -11.67 10.68
CA LEU A 318 -7.43 -12.00 10.96
C LEU A 318 -7.76 -13.48 10.72
N GLY A 319 -6.83 -14.27 10.17
CA GLY A 319 -7.01 -15.70 9.92
C GLY A 319 -7.91 -16.00 8.72
N VAL A 320 -7.80 -15.20 7.64
CA VAL A 320 -8.75 -15.18 6.50
C VAL A 320 -8.12 -15.54 5.15
#